data_AF-A0A7K4CLL6-F1
#
_entry.id   AF-A0A7K4CLL6-F1
#
_cell.length_a   1.000
_cell.length_b   1.000
_cell.length_c   1.000
_cell.angle_alpha   90.00
_cell.angle_beta   90.00
_cell.angle_gamma   90.00
#
_symmetry.space_group_name_H-M   'P 1'
#
loop_
_entity.id
_entity.type
_entity.pdbx_description
1 polymer ?
#
loop_
_entity_poly.entity_id
_entity_poly.type
_entity_poly.pdbx_seq_one_letter_code
_entity_poly.pdbx_strand_id
1 'polypeptide(L)' 'MKEELPERCISCGITLTGVGGTKFPCPSCGTVIARCNRCKKQS' A
#
# COMPACT_ATOMS: atom_id res chain seq x y z
N MET A 1 3.73 -4.30 -20.76
CA MET A 1 3.55 -3.31 -19.68
C MET A 1 3.89 -4.00 -18.36
N LYS A 2 4.85 -3.49 -17.58
CA LYS A 2 5.06 -3.98 -16.22
C LYS A 2 4.08 -3.24 -15.32
N GLU A 3 3.04 -3.92 -14.87
CA GLU A 3 2.24 -3.44 -13.75
C GLU A 3 3.11 -3.51 -12.50
N GLU A 4 3.81 -2.40 -12.23
CA GLU A 4 4.59 -2.20 -11.02
C GLU A 4 3.61 -2.10 -9.85
N LEU A 5 3.25 -3.26 -9.30
CA LEU A 5 2.45 -3.35 -8.08
C LEU A 5 3.05 -2.42 -7.01
N PRO A 6 2.24 -1.63 -6.31
CA PRO A 6 2.75 -0.66 -5.34
C PRO A 6 3.54 -1.38 -4.24
N GLU A 7 4.86 -1.21 -4.30
CA GLU A 7 5.79 -1.71 -3.29
C GLU A 7 5.95 -0.71 -2.15
N ARG A 8 5.33 0.47 -2.25
CA ARG A 8 5.42 1.54 -1.26
C ARG A 8 4.07 1.84 -0.66
N CYS A 9 4.08 2.21 0.61
CA CYS A 9 2.89 2.67 1.30
C CYS A 9 2.41 4.00 0.69
N ILE A 10 1.17 4.05 0.20
CA ILE A 10 0.56 5.28 -0.34
C ILE A 10 0.52 6.43 0.68
N SER A 11 0.53 6.14 1.98
CA SER A 11 0.36 7.19 3.00
C SER A 11 1.65 7.71 3.61
N CYS A 12 2.70 6.91 3.69
CA CYS A 12 3.96 7.31 4.30
C CYS A 12 5.18 7.08 3.41
N GLY A 13 5.00 6.51 2.22
CA GLY A 13 6.07 6.31 1.24
C GLY A 13 7.07 5.20 1.56
N ILE A 14 6.95 4.51 2.71
CA ILE A 14 7.90 3.44 3.07
C ILE A 14 7.75 2.25 2.13
N THR A 15 8.88 1.64 1.77
CA THR A 15 8.91 0.38 1.03
C THR A 15 8.37 -0.76 1.90
N LEU A 16 7.47 -1.57 1.35
CA LEU A 16 6.82 -2.71 2.01
C LEU A 16 7.66 -3.98 2.00
N THR A 17 8.74 -3.99 1.20
CA THR A 17 9.78 -5.02 1.18
C THR A 17 10.46 -5.10 2.55
N GLY A 18 9.91 -5.93 3.44
CA GLY A 18 10.45 -6.23 4.77
C GLY A 18 9.57 -5.83 5.96
N VAL A 19 8.79 -4.75 5.88
CA VAL A 19 7.96 -4.24 7.02
C VAL A 19 6.56 -4.86 7.11
N GLY A 20 6.15 -5.60 6.07
CA GLY A 20 4.80 -6.12 5.98
C GLY A 20 3.78 -5.02 5.67
N GLY A 21 2.90 -5.30 4.72
CA GLY A 21 1.84 -4.40 4.32
C GLY A 21 0.77 -5.16 3.58
N THR A 22 -0.44 -4.59 3.53
CA THR A 22 -1.56 -5.18 2.81
C THR A 22 -1.84 -4.37 1.55
N LYS A 23 -2.18 -5.09 0.49
CA LYS A 23 -2.60 -4.54 -0.80
C LYS A 23 -4.11 -4.70 -0.91
N PHE A 24 -4.80 -3.61 -1.23
CA PHE A 24 -6.26 -3.61 -1.34
C PHE A 24 -6.71 -2.57 -2.37
N PRO A 25 -7.87 -2.77 -3.01
CA PRO A 25 -8.43 -1.77 -3.92
C PRO A 25 -8.85 -0.52 -3.13
N CYS A 26 -8.52 0.65 -3.66
CA CYS A 26 -8.96 1.93 -3.11
C CYS A 26 -10.50 1.99 -3.15
N PRO A 27 -11.18 2.24 -2.02
CA PRO A 27 -12.64 2.28 -1.99
C PRO A 27 -13.23 3.45 -2.80
N SER A 28 -12.44 4.49 -3.11
CA SER A 28 -12.91 5.64 -3.91
C SER A 28 -12.77 5.46 -5.42
N CYS A 29 -11.75 4.74 -5.90
CA CYS A 29 -11.44 4.67 -7.33
C CYS A 29 -11.12 3.25 -7.85
N GLY A 30 -11.02 2.25 -6.98
CA GLY A 30 -10.72 0.86 -7.35
C GLY A 30 -9.25 0.57 -7.62
N THR A 31 -8.37 1.58 -7.67
CA THR A 31 -6.93 1.36 -7.87
C THR A 31 -6.33 0.51 -6.76
N VAL A 32 -5.56 -0.51 -7.11
CA VAL A 32 -4.83 -1.32 -6.12
C VAL A 32 -3.79 -0.44 -5.44
N ILE A 33 -3.94 -0.25 -4.14
CA ILE A 33 -3.00 0.50 -3.30
C ILE A 33 -2.41 -0.41 -2.24
N ALA A 34 -1.24 -0.04 -1.74
CA ALA A 34 -0.60 -0.77 -0.64
C ALA A 34 -0.43 0.16 0.57
N ARG A 35 -0.78 -0.31 1.77
CA ARG A 35 -0.51 0.41 3.03
C ARG A 35 0.25 -0.49 4.00
N CYS A 36 1.20 0.11 4.70
CA CYS A 36 1.94 -0.57 5.77
C CYS A 36 1.08 -0.74 7.01
N ASN A 37 1.44 -1.73 7.85
CA ASN A 37 0.73 -2.02 9.09
C ASN A 37 0.66 -0.83 10.06
N ARG A 38 1.69 0.03 10.08
CA ARG A 38 1.72 1.23 10.91
C ARG A 38 0.63 2.23 10.52
N CYS A 39 0.48 2.53 9.23
CA CYS A 39 -0.58 3.40 8.74
C CYS A 39 -1.97 2.77 8.87
N LYS A 40 -2.05 1.44 8.86
CA LYS A 40 -3.30 0.71 9.11
C LYS A 40 -3.75 0.79 10.58
N LYS A 41 -2.81 0.77 11.54
CA LYS A 41 -3.09 0.84 12.99
C LYS A 41 -3.39 2.27 13.49
N GLN A 42 -2.99 3.29 12.74
CA GLN A 42 -3.26 4.70 13.05
C GLN A 42 -4.70 5.13 12.76
N SER A 43 -5.55 4.23 12.26
CA SER A 43 -6.95 4.50 11.93
C SER A 43 -7.88 4.03 13.02
#